data_AF-A0A960FPW6-F1
#
_entry.id   AF-A0A960FPW6-F1
#
_cell.length_a   1.000
_cell.length_b   1.000
_cell.length_c   1.000
_cell.angle_alpha   90.00
_cell.angle_beta   90.00
_cell.angle_gamma   90.00
#
_symmetry.space_group_name_H-M   'P 1'
#
loop_
_entity.id
_entity.type
_entity.pdbx_description
1 polymer ?
#
loop_
_entity_poly.entity_id
_entity_poly.type
_entity_poly.pdbx_seq_one_letter_code
_entity_poly.pdbx_strand_id
1 'polypeptide(L)'
;HRMHKRQKWWLPVIGPTATALAFLLARHAHHGERTWDTTTLARTIGLAGNRNKLWSSLDRLSDFHVIHFAATDVVTVRLYLPALTTRQLAVLPDDLATAYRTLTTA
;
A
#
# COMPACT_ATOMS: atom_id res chain seq x y z
N HIS A 1 20.15 -4.90 4.33
CA HIS A 1 19.10 -5.16 5.35
C HIS A 1 18.57 -3.83 5.92
N ARG A 2 17.78 -3.03 5.17
CA ARG A 2 17.34 -1.67 5.59
C ARG A 2 15.86 -1.36 5.24
N MET A 3 14.98 -2.36 5.16
CA MET A 3 13.62 -2.19 4.63
C MET A 3 12.46 -2.35 5.64
N HIS A 4 12.71 -2.54 6.95
CA HIS A 4 11.65 -3.00 7.88
C HIS A 4 11.14 -1.98 8.93
N LYS A 5 11.72 -0.78 9.07
CA LYS A 5 11.26 0.13 10.14
C LYS A 5 9.91 0.81 9.83
N ARG A 6 9.62 1.14 8.57
CA ARG A 6 8.36 1.82 8.20
C ARG A 6 7.14 0.88 8.19
N GLN A 7 7.32 -0.38 7.81
CA GLN A 7 6.22 -1.36 7.71
C GLN A 7 5.58 -1.71 9.06
N LYS A 8 6.33 -1.64 10.18
CA LYS A 8 5.82 -2.01 11.51
C LYS A 8 4.68 -1.11 12.00
N TRP A 9 4.62 0.14 11.54
CA TRP A 9 3.63 1.13 11.97
C TRP A 9 2.27 0.93 11.31
N TRP A 10 2.24 0.24 10.16
CA TRP A 10 1.03 -0.01 9.40
C TRP A 10 0.28 -1.24 9.90
N LEU A 11 0.98 -2.19 10.51
CA LEU A 11 0.42 -3.45 10.99
C LEU A 11 -0.77 -3.31 11.96
N PRO A 12 -0.77 -2.41 12.97
CA PRO A 12 -1.93 -2.25 13.85
C PRO A 12 -3.17 -1.71 13.11
N VAL A 13 -2.96 -0.99 12.02
CA VAL A 13 -4.00 -0.19 11.36
C VAL A 13 -4.59 -0.95 10.15
N ILE A 14 -3.72 -1.48 9.31
CA ILE A 14 -4.05 -2.16 8.05
C ILE A 14 -4.08 -3.69 8.24
N GLY A 15 -3.39 -4.21 9.26
CA GLY A 15 -3.33 -5.63 9.53
C GLY A 15 -2.28 -6.37 8.68
N PRO A 16 -1.90 -7.58 9.11
CA PRO A 16 -0.77 -8.33 8.52
C PRO A 16 -1.05 -8.78 7.09
N THR A 17 -2.26 -9.25 6.79
CA THR A 17 -2.63 -9.77 5.47
C THR A 17 -2.60 -8.67 4.41
N ALA A 18 -3.24 -7.53 4.67
CA ALA A 18 -3.24 -6.40 3.74
C ALA A 18 -1.83 -5.80 3.59
N THR A 19 -1.02 -5.77 4.66
CA THR A 19 0.39 -5.34 4.57
C THR A 19 1.21 -6.26 3.65
N ALA A 20 1.05 -7.58 3.78
CA ALA A 20 1.73 -8.55 2.90
C ALA A 20 1.27 -8.41 1.44
N LEU A 21 -0.04 -8.22 1.22
CA LEU A 21 -0.62 -7.99 -0.10
C LEU A 21 -0.09 -6.70 -0.73
N ALA A 22 -0.04 -5.59 0.02
CA ALA A 22 0.52 -4.33 -0.47
C ALA A 22 1.98 -4.47 -0.90
N PHE A 23 2.80 -5.18 -0.10
CA PHE A 23 4.20 -5.44 -0.46
C PHE A 23 4.32 -6.26 -1.75
N LEU A 24 3.52 -7.33 -1.88
CA LEU A 24 3.49 -8.16 -3.09
C LEU A 24 3.11 -7.34 -4.32
N LEU A 25 2.01 -6.60 -4.24
CA LEU A 25 1.51 -5.76 -5.33
C LEU A 25 2.52 -4.69 -5.73
N ALA A 26 3.09 -3.97 -4.76
CA ALA A 26 4.07 -2.93 -5.03
C ALA A 26 5.34 -3.50 -5.69
N ARG A 27 5.84 -4.64 -5.21
CA ARG A 27 7.01 -5.31 -5.80
C ARG A 27 6.79 -5.63 -7.28
N HIS A 28 5.61 -6.14 -7.64
CA HIS A 28 5.33 -6.51 -9.03
C HIS A 28 5.02 -5.30 -9.90
N ALA A 29 4.28 -4.32 -9.40
CA ALA A 29 3.99 -3.08 -10.13
C ALA A 29 5.27 -2.30 -10.50
N HIS A 30 6.33 -2.40 -9.70
CA HIS A 30 7.65 -1.84 -10.05
C HIS A 30 8.28 -2.45 -11.32
N HIS A 31 7.89 -3.67 -11.70
CA HIS A 31 8.41 -4.38 -12.86
C HIS A 31 7.48 -4.32 -14.08
N GLY A 32 6.34 -3.64 -13.95
CA GLY A 32 5.33 -3.49 -15.01
C GLY A 32 3.96 -4.04 -14.62
N GLU A 33 3.06 -4.09 -15.60
CA GLU A 33 1.72 -4.64 -15.43
C GLU A 33 1.77 -6.15 -15.14
N ARG A 34 0.88 -6.62 -14.26
CA ARG A 34 0.79 -8.03 -13.90
C ARG A 34 -0.64 -8.44 -13.63
N THR A 35 -1.01 -9.59 -14.20
CA THR A 35 -2.32 -10.22 -13.98
C THR A 35 -2.16 -11.42 -13.06
N TRP A 36 -3.14 -11.62 -12.18
CA TRP A 36 -3.26 -12.81 -11.35
C TRP A 36 -4.67 -13.34 -11.37
N ASP A 37 -4.80 -14.67 -11.42
CA ASP A 37 -6.00 -15.32 -10.93
C ASP A 37 -6.15 -15.07 -9.41
N THR A 38 -7.37 -14.81 -8.97
CA THR A 38 -7.70 -14.47 -7.58
C THR A 38 -7.32 -15.57 -6.60
N THR A 39 -7.43 -16.84 -7.01
CA THR A 39 -7.05 -18.00 -6.18
C THR A 39 -5.54 -18.08 -6.02
N THR A 40 -4.81 -17.82 -7.08
CA THR A 40 -3.34 -17.77 -7.10
C THR A 40 -2.82 -16.60 -6.25
N LEU A 41 -3.43 -15.42 -6.39
CA LEU A 41 -3.11 -14.26 -5.56
C LEU A 41 -3.35 -14.55 -4.07
N ALA A 42 -4.51 -15.10 -3.72
CA ALA A 42 -4.83 -15.47 -2.35
C ALA A 42 -3.82 -16.48 -1.77
N ARG A 43 -3.45 -17.52 -2.53
CA ARG A 43 -2.42 -18.49 -2.10
C ARG A 43 -1.07 -17.82 -1.83
N THR A 44 -0.67 -16.86 -2.66
CA THR A 44 0.63 -16.17 -2.55
C THR A 44 0.79 -15.42 -1.23
N ILE A 45 -0.32 -14.95 -0.63
CA ILE A 45 -0.34 -14.26 0.66
C ILE A 45 -0.83 -15.14 1.82
N GLY A 46 -0.84 -16.47 1.65
CA GLY A 46 -1.25 -17.41 2.70
C GLY A 46 -2.75 -17.46 2.98
N LEU A 47 -3.57 -16.96 2.06
CA LEU A 47 -5.04 -17.00 2.13
C LEU A 47 -5.64 -18.12 1.26
N ALA A 48 -4.94 -19.24 1.08
CA ALA A 48 -5.36 -20.31 0.17
C ALA A 48 -6.85 -20.68 0.34
N GLY A 49 -7.68 -20.31 -0.64
CA GLY A 49 -9.13 -20.56 -0.65
C GLY A 49 -10.02 -19.52 0.05
N ASN A 50 -9.47 -18.55 0.78
CA ASN A 50 -10.24 -17.51 1.45
C ASN A 50 -10.38 -16.24 0.59
N ARG A 51 -11.22 -16.34 -0.45
CA ARG A 51 -11.48 -15.24 -1.39
C ARG A 51 -12.06 -14.01 -0.71
N ASN A 52 -12.96 -14.18 0.26
CA ASN A 52 -13.56 -13.07 0.99
C ASN A 52 -12.50 -12.25 1.74
N LYS A 53 -11.56 -12.92 2.41
CA LYS A 53 -10.48 -12.25 3.14
C LYS A 53 -9.47 -11.57 2.21
N LEU A 54 -9.29 -12.06 0.98
CA LEU A 54 -8.52 -11.36 -0.04
C LEU A 54 -9.20 -10.04 -0.41
N TRP A 55 -10.49 -10.07 -0.75
CA TRP A 55 -11.25 -8.87 -1.11
C TRP A 55 -11.30 -7.86 0.04
N SER A 56 -11.61 -8.30 1.27
CA SER A 56 -11.55 -7.40 2.44
C SER A 56 -10.16 -6.80 2.67
N SER A 57 -9.09 -7.48 2.26
CA SER A 57 -7.73 -6.91 2.32
C SER A 57 -7.50 -5.89 1.21
N LEU A 58 -8.01 -6.11 0.00
CA LEU A 58 -7.95 -5.15 -1.10
C LEU A 58 -8.78 -3.90 -0.79
N ASP A 59 -10.00 -4.06 -0.29
CA ASP A 59 -10.87 -2.95 0.13
C ASP A 59 -10.16 -2.08 1.17
N ARG A 60 -9.56 -2.73 2.18
CA ARG A 60 -8.77 -2.02 3.19
C ARG A 60 -7.56 -1.29 2.61
N LEU A 61 -6.90 -1.85 1.60
CA LEU A 61 -5.81 -1.13 0.91
C LEU A 61 -6.33 0.07 0.10
N SER A 62 -7.55 -0.02 -0.44
CA SER A 62 -8.24 1.08 -1.12
C SER A 62 -8.63 2.20 -0.15
N ASP A 63 -9.19 1.84 1.01
CA ASP A 63 -9.53 2.78 2.10
C ASP A 63 -8.32 3.58 2.57
N PHE A 64 -7.14 2.93 2.60
CA PHE A 64 -5.86 3.56 2.95
C PHE A 64 -5.13 4.19 1.75
N HIS A 65 -5.77 4.25 0.58
CA HIS A 65 -5.23 4.83 -0.65
C HIS A 65 -3.87 4.25 -1.09
N VAL A 66 -3.64 2.99 -0.76
CA VAL A 66 -2.47 2.20 -1.19
C VAL A 66 -2.69 1.67 -2.60
N ILE A 67 -3.92 1.29 -2.91
CA ILE A 67 -4.37 0.88 -4.24
C ILE A 67 -5.58 1.71 -4.65
N HIS A 68 -5.91 1.67 -5.93
CA HIS A 68 -7.13 2.22 -6.49
C HIS A 68 -7.72 1.24 -7.52
N PHE A 69 -9.01 0.94 -7.43
CA PHE A 69 -9.71 0.13 -8.43
C PHE A 69 -10.00 0.96 -9.68
N ALA A 70 -9.25 0.72 -10.77
CA ALA A 70 -9.49 1.38 -12.06
C ALA A 70 -10.61 0.70 -12.85
N ALA A 71 -10.83 -0.60 -12.60
CA ALA A 71 -11.96 -1.40 -13.09
C ALA A 71 -12.24 -2.53 -12.09
N THR A 72 -13.27 -3.35 -12.36
CA THR A 72 -13.68 -4.47 -11.50
C THR A 72 -12.56 -5.50 -11.28
N ASP A 73 -11.67 -5.65 -12.24
CA ASP A 73 -10.56 -6.60 -12.28
C ASP A 73 -9.18 -5.92 -12.37
N VAL A 74 -9.12 -4.58 -12.34
CA VAL A 74 -7.89 -3.81 -12.48
C VAL A 74 -7.68 -2.92 -11.25
N VAL A 75 -6.53 -3.12 -10.60
CA VAL A 75 -6.05 -2.27 -9.51
C VAL A 75 -4.76 -1.56 -9.91
N THR A 76 -4.65 -0.28 -9.58
CA THR A 76 -3.40 0.47 -9.65
C THR A 76 -2.79 0.56 -8.26
N VAL A 77 -1.47 0.46 -8.16
CA VAL A 77 -0.74 0.47 -6.89
C VAL A 77 0.01 1.78 -6.76
N ARG A 78 -0.18 2.49 -5.65
CA ARG A 78 0.52 3.73 -5.38
C ARG A 78 1.94 3.44 -4.91
N LEU A 79 2.88 3.43 -5.85
CA LEU A 79 4.31 3.22 -5.58
C LEU A 79 5.00 4.46 -5.01
N TYR A 80 4.50 5.64 -5.37
CA TYR A 80 5.05 6.92 -4.95
C TYR A 80 3.97 7.74 -4.24
N LEU A 81 4.33 8.25 -3.06
CA LEU A 81 3.58 9.33 -2.44
C LEU A 81 4.07 10.62 -3.10
N PRO A 82 3.23 11.37 -3.83
CA PRO A 82 3.62 12.66 -4.35
C PRO A 82 3.99 13.57 -3.18
N ALA A 83 5.03 14.38 -3.37
CA ALA A 83 5.42 15.38 -2.39
C ALA A 83 4.21 16.25 -2.06
N LEU A 84 3.96 16.48 -0.77
CA LEU A 84 2.93 17.42 -0.34
C LEU A 84 3.22 18.79 -0.93
N THR A 85 2.18 19.42 -1.47
CA THR A 85 2.27 20.79 -1.97
C THR A 85 2.59 21.76 -0.82
N THR A 86 3.16 22.93 -1.14
CA THR A 86 3.43 23.99 -0.14
C THR A 86 2.19 24.33 0.67
N ARG A 87 1.01 24.36 0.02
CA ARG A 87 -0.28 24.61 0.67
C ARG A 87 -0.65 23.51 1.66
N GLN A 88 -0.44 22.24 1.32
CA GLN A 88 -0.73 21.13 2.23
C GLN A 88 0.25 21.06 3.41
N LEU A 89 1.53 21.36 3.16
CA LEU A 89 2.53 21.46 4.22
C LEU A 89 2.24 22.60 5.21
N ALA A 90 1.62 23.68 4.76
CA ALA A 90 1.27 24.82 5.60
C ALA A 90 0.09 24.56 6.56
N VAL A 91 -0.71 23.52 6.33
CA VAL A 91 -1.86 23.15 7.16
C VAL A 91 -1.52 21.98 8.11
N LEU A 92 -0.34 21.39 7.95
CA LEU A 92 0.13 20.34 8.84
C LEU A 92 0.65 20.93 10.16
N PRO A 93 0.47 20.21 11.29
CA PRO A 93 1.22 20.46 12.52
C PRO A 93 2.73 20.54 12.26
N ASP A 94 3.42 21.45 12.96
CA ASP A 94 4.83 21.79 12.69
C ASP A 94 5.78 20.59 12.78
N ASP A 95 5.53 19.68 13.70
CA ASP A 95 6.28 18.44 13.89
C ASP A 95 6.15 17.52 12.67
N LEU A 96 4.93 17.36 12.14
CA LEU A 96 4.65 16.55 10.96
C LEU A 96 5.19 17.19 9.67
N ALA A 97 5.06 18.51 9.52
CA ALA A 97 5.62 19.22 8.37
C ALA A 97 7.15 19.09 8.31
N THR A 98 7.82 19.15 9.46
CA THR A 98 9.27 18.98 9.59
C THR A 98 9.71 17.55 9.26
N ALA A 99 8.98 16.55 9.77
CA ALA A 99 9.22 15.14 9.44
C ALA A 99 9.03 14.87 7.93
N TYR A 100 8.01 15.45 7.30
CA TYR A 100 7.77 15.25 5.87
C TYR A 100 8.88 15.85 4.99
N ARG A 101 9.36 17.05 5.34
CA ARG A 101 10.46 17.72 4.63
C ARG A 101 11.74 16.88 4.68
N THR A 102 12.08 16.31 5.83
CA THR A 102 13.29 15.47 6.01
C THR A 102 13.21 14.12 5.29
N LEU A 103 12.02 13.52 5.14
CA LEU A 103 11.85 12.27 4.38
C LEU A 103 11.95 12.46 2.86
N THR A 104 11.79 13.69 2.36
CA THR A 104 11.86 14.03 0.93
C THR A 104 13.29 14.43 0.51
N THR A 105 14.14 14.82 1.45
CA THR A 105 15.54 15.23 1.20
C THR A 105 16.57 14.10 1.33
N ALA A 106 16.14 12.88 1.70
CA ALA A 106 16.98 11.70 1.90
C ALA A 106 16.73 10.62 0.84
#